data_AF-A0A9W6VPN4-F1
#
_entry.id   AF-A0A9W6VPN4-F1
#
_cell.length_a   1.000
_cell.length_b   1.000
_cell.length_c   1.000
_cell.angle_alpha   90.00
_cell.angle_beta   90.00
_cell.angle_gamma   90.00
#
_symmetry.space_group_name_H-M   'P 1'
#
loop_
_entity.id
_entity.type
_entity.pdbx_description
1 polymer ?
#
loop_
_entity_poly.entity_id
_entity_poly.type
_entity_poly.pdbx_seq_one_letter_code
_entity_poly.pdbx_strand_id
1 'polypeptide(L)'
;MRRGRPRRQLTTEPDRARDTIARDFTAVGDMPAYRASLDRAGLSGPADTVVVGDESVIVDALARFRDASATDVIVSPLGSLADRARTLDVAGGFSPRESVNLYTAGVRR
;
A
#
# COMPACT_ATOMS: atom_id res chain seq x y z
N MET A 1 -23.71 17.72 2.17
CA MET A 1 -23.63 16.64 3.19
C MET A 1 -23.17 15.35 2.52
N ARG A 2 -21.87 15.02 2.56
CA ARG A 2 -21.38 13.70 2.12
C ARG A 2 -21.61 12.71 3.27
N ARG A 3 -22.57 11.78 3.13
CA ARG A 3 -22.72 10.67 4.07
C ARG A 3 -21.43 9.85 4.04
N GLY A 4 -20.67 9.85 5.14
CA GLY A 4 -19.48 9.03 5.29
C GLY A 4 -19.85 7.56 5.12
N ARG A 5 -19.24 6.89 4.14
CA ARG A 5 -19.44 5.46 3.96
C ARG A 5 -18.96 4.72 5.21
N PRO A 6 -19.64 3.65 5.64
CA PRO A 6 -19.24 2.90 6.82
C PRO A 6 -17.84 2.31 6.62
N ARG A 7 -16.91 2.66 7.53
CA ARG A 7 -15.56 2.12 7.61
C ARG A 7 -15.64 0.61 7.74
N ARG A 8 -15.03 -0.13 6.81
CA ARG A 8 -15.13 -1.60 6.78
C ARG A 8 -13.73 -2.17 6.64
N GLN A 9 -13.43 -3.24 7.39
CA GLN A 9 -12.16 -3.95 7.31
C GLN A 9 -11.88 -4.41 5.87
N LEU A 10 -10.63 -4.20 5.44
CA LEU A 10 -10.09 -4.72 4.17
C LEU A 10 -9.36 -6.05 4.38
N THR A 11 -8.93 -6.32 5.61
CA THR A 11 -8.46 -7.64 6.04
C THR A 11 -9.00 -7.92 7.43
N THR A 12 -9.46 -9.15 7.66
CA THR A 12 -9.88 -9.62 8.99
C THR A 12 -8.71 -10.26 9.76
N GLU A 13 -7.58 -10.51 9.11
CA GLU A 13 -6.46 -11.31 9.64
C GLU A 13 -5.11 -10.62 9.33
N PRO A 14 -4.80 -9.48 9.97
CA PRO A 14 -3.63 -8.69 9.61
C PRO A 14 -2.30 -9.40 9.88
N ASP A 15 -2.21 -10.19 10.94
CA ASP A 15 -0.98 -10.90 11.29
C ASP A 15 -0.69 -12.04 10.32
N ARG A 16 -1.72 -12.81 9.91
CA ARG A 16 -1.56 -13.82 8.85
C ARG A 16 -1.16 -13.21 7.51
N ALA A 17 -1.68 -12.02 7.19
CA ALA A 17 -1.26 -11.31 5.99
C ALA A 17 0.22 -10.90 6.08
N ARG A 18 0.69 -10.39 7.22
CA ARG A 18 2.12 -10.09 7.44
C ARG A 18 3.00 -11.33 7.32
N ASP A 19 2.60 -12.44 7.91
CA ASP A 19 3.34 -13.72 7.81
C ASP A 19 3.43 -14.21 6.36
N THR A 20 2.33 -14.07 5.61
CA THR A 20 2.27 -14.45 4.20
C THR A 20 3.23 -13.56 3.38
N ILE A 21 3.20 -12.24 3.60
CA ILE A 21 4.10 -11.30 2.94
C ILE A 21 5.56 -11.59 3.29
N ALA A 22 5.87 -11.87 4.55
CA ALA A 22 7.23 -12.19 4.97
C ALA A 22 7.79 -13.39 4.20
N ARG A 23 6.95 -14.42 4.00
CA ARG A 23 7.31 -15.61 3.20
C ARG A 23 7.43 -15.30 1.72
N ASP A 24 6.42 -14.67 1.13
CA ASP A 24 6.34 -14.43 -0.31
C ASP A 24 7.44 -13.47 -0.80
N PHE A 25 7.85 -12.52 0.04
CA PHE A 25 8.84 -11.50 -0.30
C PHE A 25 10.24 -11.79 0.26
N THR A 26 10.49 -12.95 0.86
CA THR A 26 11.81 -13.32 1.41
C THR A 26 12.92 -13.12 0.36
N ALA A 27 12.73 -13.63 -0.86
CA ALA A 27 13.72 -13.53 -1.93
C ALA A 27 14.03 -12.09 -2.37
N VAL A 28 13.05 -11.18 -2.27
CA VAL A 28 13.25 -9.75 -2.57
C VAL A 28 14.00 -9.07 -1.42
N GLY A 29 13.69 -9.45 -0.18
CA GLY A 29 14.37 -8.99 1.04
C GLY A 29 15.88 -9.24 1.04
N ASP A 30 16.32 -10.34 0.41
CA ASP A 30 17.73 -10.73 0.33
C ASP A 30 18.51 -10.04 -0.80
N MET A 31 17.84 -9.29 -1.68
CA MET A 31 18.52 -8.55 -2.74
C MET A 31 19.36 -7.41 -2.15
N PRO A 32 20.67 -7.29 -2.46
CA PRO A 32 21.57 -6.35 -1.80
C PRO A 32 21.08 -4.89 -1.81
N ALA A 33 20.55 -4.42 -2.95
CA ALA A 33 20.06 -3.05 -3.08
C ALA A 33 18.77 -2.80 -2.28
N TYR A 34 17.88 -3.79 -2.17
CA TYR A 34 16.65 -3.68 -1.41
C TYR A 34 16.92 -3.78 0.09
N ARG A 35 17.79 -4.73 0.50
CA ARG A 35 18.27 -4.85 1.88
C ARG A 35 18.88 -3.56 2.40
N ALA A 36 19.77 -2.94 1.63
CA ALA A 36 20.36 -1.64 1.97
C ALA A 36 19.31 -0.52 2.12
N SER A 37 18.17 -0.63 1.43
CA SER A 37 17.07 0.34 1.58
C SER A 37 16.24 0.06 2.83
N LEU A 38 16.02 -1.21 3.18
CA LEU A 38 15.36 -1.61 4.43
C LEU A 38 16.18 -1.22 5.66
N ASP A 39 17.50 -1.47 5.64
CA ASP A 39 18.39 -1.15 6.76
C ASP A 39 18.44 0.37 7.03
N ARG A 40 18.45 1.20 5.97
CA ARG A 40 18.36 2.66 6.11
C ARG A 40 17.04 3.13 6.72
N ALA A 41 15.96 2.38 6.49
CA ALA A 41 14.65 2.66 7.07
C ALA A 41 14.46 2.02 8.47
N GLY A 42 15.46 1.28 8.98
CA GLY A 42 15.37 0.56 10.26
C GLY A 42 14.38 -0.61 10.24
N LEU A 43 14.09 -1.16 9.07
CA LEU A 43 13.11 -2.23 8.89
C LEU A 43 13.80 -3.60 8.90
N SER A 44 13.16 -4.58 9.54
CA SER A 44 13.71 -5.94 9.68
C SER A 44 13.52 -6.74 8.40
N GLY A 45 12.43 -6.46 7.67
CA GLY A 45 12.15 -7.12 6.40
C GLY A 45 11.04 -6.46 5.56
N PRO A 46 10.73 -7.06 4.40
CA PRO A 46 9.72 -6.54 3.48
C PRO A 46 8.33 -6.43 4.12
N ALA A 47 7.99 -7.32 5.05
CA ALA A 47 6.70 -7.30 5.74
C ALA A 47 6.46 -6.01 6.55
N ASP A 48 7.53 -5.38 7.05
CA ASP A 48 7.44 -4.11 7.79
C ASP A 48 7.14 -2.91 6.86
N THR A 49 7.32 -3.08 5.55
CA THR A 49 6.99 -2.06 4.56
C THR A 49 5.50 -2.06 4.18
N VAL A 50 4.75 -3.10 4.56
CA VAL A 50 3.37 -3.28 4.11
C VAL A 50 2.37 -2.72 5.12
N VAL A 51 1.46 -1.90 4.61
CA VAL A 51 0.31 -1.41 5.36
C VAL A 51 -0.78 -2.46 5.34
N VAL A 52 -1.06 -3.06 6.50
CA VAL A 52 -2.07 -4.11 6.66
C VAL A 52 -3.10 -3.67 7.69
N GLY A 53 -4.37 -3.56 7.29
CA GLY A 53 -5.44 -3.14 8.17
C GLY A 53 -6.72 -2.79 7.43
N ASP A 54 -7.58 -1.99 8.06
CA ASP A 54 -8.79 -1.45 7.44
C ASP A 54 -8.53 -0.16 6.65
N GLU A 55 -9.58 0.41 6.09
CA GLU A 55 -9.50 1.66 5.32
C GLU A 55 -8.87 2.81 6.12
N SER A 56 -9.06 2.88 7.44
CA SER A 56 -8.48 3.93 8.28
C SER A 56 -6.97 3.79 8.41
N VAL A 57 -6.48 2.56 8.53
CA VAL A 57 -5.04 2.27 8.55
C VAL A 57 -4.39 2.71 7.24
N ILE A 58 -5.06 2.48 6.10
CA ILE A 58 -4.58 2.93 4.78
C ILE A 58 -4.58 4.45 4.68
N VAL A 59 -5.66 5.12 5.10
CA VAL A 59 -5.76 6.59 5.07
C VAL A 59 -4.68 7.23 5.95
N ASP A 60 -4.43 6.69 7.15
CA ASP A 60 -3.41 7.20 8.06
C ASP A 60 -2.00 6.99 7.50
N ALA A 61 -1.75 5.86 6.82
CA ALA A 61 -0.47 5.63 6.14
C ALA A 61 -0.25 6.62 4.99
N LEU A 62 -1.27 6.84 4.15
CA LEU A 62 -1.23 7.81 3.07
C LEU A 62 -1.01 9.24 3.60
N ALA A 63 -1.70 9.62 4.68
CA ALA A 63 -1.51 10.92 5.33
C ALA A 63 -0.05 11.14 5.77
N ARG A 64 0.63 10.12 6.33
CA ARG A 64 2.05 10.22 6.68
C ARG A 64 2.94 10.51 5.48
N PHE A 65 2.68 9.90 4.31
CA PHE A 65 3.44 10.20 3.09
C PHE A 65 3.23 11.63 2.62
N ARG A 66 1.99 12.13 2.66
CA ARG A 66 1.71 13.55 2.35
C ARG A 66 2.41 14.48 3.33
N ASP A 67 2.37 14.17 4.62
CA ASP A 67 2.98 15.02 5.66
C ASP A 67 4.52 15.02 5.55
N ALA A 68 5.09 13.95 4.99
CA ALA A 68 6.50 13.86 4.58
C ALA A 68 6.81 14.57 3.24
N SER A 69 5.86 15.31 2.67
CA SER A 69 5.96 16.00 1.37
C SER A 69 6.28 15.08 0.18
N ALA A 70 5.80 13.83 0.20
CA ALA A 70 5.94 12.94 -0.95
C ALA A 70 5.16 13.48 -2.15
N THR A 71 5.84 13.62 -3.29
CA THR A 71 5.24 14.05 -4.57
C THR A 71 4.44 12.92 -5.22
N ASP A 72 4.92 11.69 -5.10
CA ASP A 72 4.34 10.50 -5.72
C ASP A 72 4.28 9.36 -4.72
N VAL A 73 3.16 8.64 -4.71
CA VAL A 73 2.96 7.42 -3.91
C VAL A 73 2.52 6.30 -4.83
N ILE A 74 3.31 5.23 -4.88
CA ILE A 74 2.96 4.01 -5.62
C ILE A 74 2.26 3.06 -4.64
N VAL A 75 1.04 2.67 -4.96
CA VAL A 75 0.25 1.70 -4.18
C VAL A 75 0.22 0.36 -4.94
N SER A 76 0.67 -0.71 -4.29
CA SER A 76 0.58 -2.08 -4.82
C SER A 76 -0.37 -2.89 -3.92
N PRO A 77 -1.66 -2.99 -4.26
CA PRO A 77 -2.63 -3.70 -3.44
C PRO A 77 -2.40 -5.22 -3.45
N LEU A 78 -2.47 -5.83 -2.27
CA LEU A 78 -2.39 -7.28 -2.08
C LEU A 78 -3.78 -7.88 -1.81
N GLY A 79 -3.88 -9.20 -1.77
CA GLY A 79 -5.13 -9.91 -1.46
C GLY A 79 -5.99 -10.24 -2.69
N SER A 80 -7.28 -10.47 -2.47
CA SER A 80 -8.24 -10.85 -3.52
C SER A 80 -8.51 -9.70 -4.49
N LEU A 81 -9.10 -9.97 -5.66
CA LEU A 81 -9.46 -8.90 -6.60
C LEU A 81 -10.39 -7.84 -5.97
N ALA A 82 -11.28 -8.26 -5.07
CA ALA A 82 -12.17 -7.35 -4.35
C ALA A 82 -11.39 -6.46 -3.35
N ASP A 83 -10.43 -7.03 -2.61
CA ASP A 83 -9.60 -6.28 -1.66
C ASP A 83 -8.70 -5.28 -2.39
N ARG A 84 -8.15 -5.70 -3.53
CA ARG A 84 -7.33 -4.83 -4.38
C ARG A 84 -8.12 -3.66 -4.94
N ALA A 85 -9.28 -3.92 -5.53
CA ALA A 85 -10.16 -2.87 -6.06
C ALA A 85 -10.54 -1.86 -4.97
N ARG A 86 -10.87 -2.37 -3.78
CA ARG A 86 -11.27 -1.53 -2.67
C ARG A 86 -10.12 -0.71 -2.07
N THR A 87 -8.92 -1.27 -2.02
CA THR A 87 -7.71 -0.53 -1.63
C THR A 87 -7.45 0.63 -2.60
N LEU A 88 -7.64 0.40 -3.90
CA LEU A 88 -7.50 1.44 -4.92
C LEU A 88 -8.60 2.50 -4.81
N ASP A 89 -9.84 2.14 -4.48
CA ASP A 89 -10.92 3.11 -4.25
C ASP A 89 -10.59 4.05 -3.07
N VAL A 90 -10.03 3.51 -1.98
CA VAL A 90 -9.59 4.29 -0.82
C VAL A 90 -8.42 5.20 -1.19
N ALA A 91 -7.41 4.66 -1.88
CA ALA A 91 -6.23 5.42 -2.31
C ALA A 91 -6.58 6.51 -3.35
N GLY A 92 -7.49 6.24 -4.29
CA GLY A 92 -7.96 7.24 -5.26
C GLY A 92 -8.76 8.38 -4.63
N GLY A 93 -9.36 8.15 -3.46
CA GLY A 93 -9.94 9.22 -2.63
C GLY A 93 -8.90 10.14 -1.99
N PHE A 94 -7.64 9.69 -1.94
CA PHE A 94 -6.47 10.43 -1.45
C PHE A 94 -5.71 11.00 -2.65
N SER A 95 -6.22 12.07 -3.26
CA SER A 95 -5.42 12.82 -4.24
C SER A 95 -4.47 13.74 -3.47
N PRO A 96 -3.13 13.57 -3.54
CA PRO A 96 -2.23 14.68 -3.34
C PRO A 96 -2.57 15.75 -4.39
N ARG A 97 -2.42 17.03 -4.05
CA ARG A 97 -2.58 18.11 -5.02
C ARG A 97 -1.49 17.91 -6.07
N GLU A 98 -1.91 17.53 -7.28
CA GLU A 98 -1.10 17.30 -8.49
C GLU A 98 -0.07 16.16 -8.44
N SER A 99 -0.46 15.01 -8.98
CA SER A 99 0.43 14.19 -9.83
C SER A 99 -0.42 13.21 -10.67
N VAL A 100 -0.57 13.55 -11.95
CA VAL A 100 -1.11 12.67 -13.00
C VAL A 100 0.01 11.71 -13.37
N ASN A 101 -0.12 10.42 -13.07
CA ASN A 101 0.72 9.40 -13.66
C ASN A 101 -0.12 8.38 -14.41
N LEU A 102 -0.13 8.54 -15.74
CA LEU A 102 -0.85 7.76 -16.71
C LEU A 102 -0.04 6.49 -17.03
N TYR A 103 -0.39 5.36 -16.43
CA TYR A 103 0.08 4.04 -16.87
C TYR A 103 -1.10 3.12 -17.22
N THR A 104 -2.04 3.61 -18.03
CA THR A 104 -2.82 2.75 -18.92
C THR A 104 -2.07 2.62 -20.24
N ALA A 105 -0.98 1.83 -20.22
CA ALA A 105 -0.42 1.31 -21.46
C ALA A 105 -1.46 0.37 -22.07
N GLY A 106 -2.11 0.83 -23.14
CA GLY A 106 -3.12 0.06 -23.84
C GLY A 106 -2.60 -1.29 -24.32
N VAL A 107 -3.37 -2.33 -24.06
CA VAL A 107 -3.36 -3.52 -24.90
C VAL A 107 -4.60 -3.43 -25.78
N ARG A 108 -4.43 -2.80 -26.95
CA ARG A 108 -5.34 -2.99 -28.08
C ARG A 108 -5.10 -4.40 -28.63
N ARG A 109 -6.17 -5.16 -28.82
CA ARG A 109 -6.27 -6.02 -30.00
C ARG A 109 -6.95 -5.23 -31.10
#